data_AF-A0AAW2PGW7-F1
#
_entry.id   AF-A0AAW2PGW7-F1
#
_cell.length_a   1.000
_cell.length_b   1.000
_cell.length_c   1.000
_cell.angle_alpha   90.00
_cell.angle_beta   90.00
_cell.angle_gamma   90.00
#
_symmetry.space_group_name_H-M   'P 1'
#
loop_
_entity.id
_entity.type
_entity.pdbx_description
1 polymer ?
#
loop_
_entity_poly.entity_id
_entity_poly.type
_entity_poly.pdbx_seq_one_letter_code
_entity_poly.pdbx_strand_id
1 'polypeptide(L)'
;MIQDDLFHHLIHYGASASPLVLSMISSTVLNIYHFLRRSIRLQLEAFFSFVLFKVATPGSPLQLQEVAVEAIINFCRQPTFILELYVNYDSDPTFRNVFEETGKLLCKYAFPTGGISTSIQVQAFEGLSIIFHYIADNIDKEDDSSPSGPYPVEIPGTPNPKAYAYFFRYTPKLDKTVIGNYLGDPDAFHLQVLKEFTETFEFAGMVLDTALRTYLETFRLPGESQKIQRVLEAFSDNFTTSNPRIFLQARMQS
;
A
#
# COMPACT_ATOMS: atom_id res chain seq x y z
N MET A 1 -6.26 -10.07 17.12
CA MET A 1 -6.75 -11.45 17.15
C MET A 1 -8.10 -11.69 16.46
N ILE A 2 -8.86 -10.67 16.03
CA ILE A 2 -10.09 -10.84 15.21
C ILE A 2 -9.85 -10.46 13.73
N GLN A 3 -8.66 -9.91 13.41
CA GLN A 3 -8.44 -9.14 12.18
C GLN A 3 -8.07 -10.00 10.95
N ASP A 4 -7.42 -11.16 11.13
CA ASP A 4 -6.95 -11.98 10.00
C ASP A 4 -7.96 -13.05 9.56
N ASP A 5 -8.65 -13.70 10.51
CA ASP A 5 -9.60 -14.75 10.17
C ASP A 5 -10.84 -14.20 9.45
N LEU A 6 -11.35 -13.01 9.82
CA LEU A 6 -12.58 -12.48 9.23
C LEU A 6 -12.44 -12.27 7.72
N PHE A 7 -11.41 -11.54 7.29
CA PHE A 7 -11.18 -11.28 5.86
C PHE A 7 -10.79 -12.55 5.09
N HIS A 8 -10.08 -13.48 5.75
CA HIS A 8 -9.82 -14.80 5.16
C HIS A 8 -11.12 -15.51 4.77
N HIS A 9 -12.09 -15.57 5.69
CA HIS A 9 -13.38 -16.20 5.41
C HIS A 9 -14.20 -15.39 4.38
N LEU A 10 -14.26 -14.06 4.51
CA LEU A 10 -15.02 -13.22 3.56
C LEU A 10 -14.50 -13.35 2.13
N ILE A 11 -13.17 -13.40 1.94
CA ILE A 11 -12.56 -13.58 0.61
C ILE A 11 -12.81 -15.00 0.09
N HIS A 12 -12.61 -16.02 0.93
CA HIS A 12 -12.81 -17.42 0.56
C HIS A 12 -14.26 -17.67 0.08
N TYR A 13 -15.24 -17.18 0.84
CA TYR A 13 -16.65 -17.35 0.47
C TYR A 13 -17.07 -16.43 -0.67
N GLY A 14 -16.56 -15.19 -0.74
CA GLY A 14 -16.91 -14.24 -1.78
C GLY A 14 -16.60 -14.73 -3.20
N ALA A 15 -15.47 -15.42 -3.39
CA ALA A 15 -15.06 -15.92 -4.70
C ALA A 15 -15.90 -17.12 -5.23
N SER A 16 -16.69 -17.76 -4.37
CA SER A 16 -17.49 -18.95 -4.68
C SER A 16 -18.97 -18.78 -4.29
N ALA A 17 -19.41 -17.54 -4.06
CA ALA A 17 -20.70 -17.21 -3.47
C ALA A 17 -21.84 -17.20 -4.50
N SER A 18 -23.08 -17.37 -4.01
CA SER A 18 -24.29 -16.98 -4.73
C SER A 18 -24.43 -15.45 -4.78
N PRO A 19 -25.23 -14.87 -5.70
CA PRO A 19 -25.40 -13.42 -5.82
C PRO A 19 -25.81 -12.73 -4.50
N LEU A 20 -26.72 -13.35 -3.75
CA LEU A 20 -27.16 -12.83 -2.45
C LEU A 20 -26.01 -12.80 -1.43
N VAL A 21 -25.22 -13.88 -1.36
CA VAL A 21 -24.09 -13.98 -0.42
C VAL A 21 -23.00 -12.99 -0.79
N LEU A 22 -22.68 -12.84 -2.08
CA LEU A 22 -21.71 -11.85 -2.54
C LEU A 22 -22.16 -10.42 -2.22
N SER A 23 -23.44 -10.11 -2.38
CA SER A 23 -24.02 -8.81 -2.01
C SER A 23 -23.86 -8.55 -0.51
N MET A 24 -24.23 -9.50 0.36
CA MET A 24 -24.08 -9.37 1.81
C MET A 24 -22.61 -9.20 2.21
N ILE A 25 -21.70 -10.00 1.66
CA ILE A 25 -20.25 -9.87 1.92
C ILE A 25 -19.76 -8.49 1.51
N SER A 26 -20.16 -8.02 0.33
CA SER A 26 -19.76 -6.70 -0.18
C SER A 26 -20.27 -5.57 0.71
N SER A 27 -21.52 -5.63 1.16
CA SER A 27 -22.08 -4.69 2.12
C SER A 27 -21.37 -4.75 3.48
N THR A 28 -21.00 -5.93 3.96
CA THR A 28 -20.22 -6.07 5.20
C THR A 28 -18.84 -5.44 5.04
N VAL A 29 -18.12 -5.71 3.94
CA VAL A 29 -16.79 -5.12 3.69
C VAL A 29 -16.89 -3.61 3.51
N LEU A 30 -17.94 -3.09 2.86
CA LEU A 30 -18.18 -1.65 2.73
C LEU A 30 -18.41 -0.99 4.10
N ASN A 31 -19.20 -1.62 4.98
CA ASN A 31 -19.37 -1.15 6.36
C ASN A 31 -18.05 -1.19 7.13
N ILE A 32 -17.27 -2.26 6.99
CA ILE A 32 -15.94 -2.37 7.62
C ILE A 32 -15.01 -1.27 7.10
N TYR A 33 -15.03 -0.96 5.80
CA TYR A 33 -14.31 0.17 5.23
C TYR A 33 -14.73 1.49 5.89
N HIS A 34 -16.02 1.74 6.05
CA HIS A 34 -16.51 2.98 6.66
C HIS A 34 -15.91 3.22 8.06
N PHE A 35 -15.81 2.18 8.89
CA PHE A 35 -15.31 2.29 10.27
C PHE A 35 -13.80 2.08 10.43
N LEU A 36 -13.18 1.24 9.59
CA LEU A 36 -11.82 0.73 9.79
C LEU A 36 -10.89 0.94 8.59
N ARG A 37 -11.21 1.85 7.65
CA ARG A 37 -10.43 2.11 6.42
C ARG A 37 -8.91 2.24 6.62
N ARG A 38 -8.47 2.77 7.76
CA ARG A 38 -7.04 2.95 8.09
C ARG A 38 -6.29 1.64 8.30
N SER A 39 -6.98 0.58 8.74
CA SER A 39 -6.37 -0.67 9.20
C SER A 39 -6.59 -1.85 8.25
N ILE A 40 -7.34 -1.66 7.17
CA ILE A 40 -7.78 -2.73 6.26
C ILE A 40 -7.23 -2.61 4.85
N ARG A 41 -6.22 -1.77 4.60
CA ARG A 41 -5.75 -1.47 3.22
C ARG A 41 -5.38 -2.74 2.43
N LEU A 42 -4.53 -3.59 3.01
CA LEU A 42 -4.14 -4.87 2.41
C LEU A 42 -5.33 -5.81 2.21
N GLN A 43 -6.23 -5.86 3.18
CA GLN A 43 -7.41 -6.71 3.14
C GLN A 43 -8.41 -6.23 2.07
N LEU A 44 -8.51 -4.92 1.87
CA LEU A 44 -9.37 -4.31 0.86
C LEU A 44 -8.79 -4.52 -0.54
N GLU A 45 -7.47 -4.34 -0.73
CA GLU A 45 -6.78 -4.71 -1.97
C GLU A 45 -7.04 -6.19 -2.32
N ALA A 46 -6.87 -7.08 -1.34
CA ALA A 46 -7.09 -8.51 -1.51
C ALA A 46 -8.56 -8.82 -1.86
N PHE A 47 -9.52 -8.14 -1.23
CA PHE A 47 -10.94 -8.31 -1.55
C PHE A 47 -11.27 -7.86 -2.98
N PHE A 48 -10.79 -6.70 -3.40
CA PHE A 48 -10.96 -6.22 -4.77
C PHE A 48 -10.32 -7.18 -5.78
N SER A 49 -9.08 -7.57 -5.52
CA SER A 49 -8.28 -8.42 -6.42
C SER A 49 -8.79 -9.84 -6.56
N PHE A 50 -9.09 -10.51 -5.45
CA PHE A 50 -9.41 -11.94 -5.43
C PHE A 50 -10.91 -12.22 -5.52
N VAL A 51 -11.76 -11.22 -5.23
CA VAL A 51 -13.21 -11.35 -5.28
C VAL A 51 -13.82 -10.44 -6.36
N LEU A 52 -13.84 -9.13 -6.15
CA LEU A 52 -14.66 -8.24 -7.00
C LEU A 52 -14.22 -8.25 -8.46
N PHE A 53 -12.94 -8.01 -8.75
CA PHE A 53 -12.42 -8.00 -10.12
C PHE A 53 -12.50 -9.39 -10.75
N LYS A 54 -12.19 -10.44 -9.99
CA LYS A 54 -12.29 -11.82 -10.48
C LYS A 54 -13.74 -12.15 -10.89
N VAL A 55 -14.71 -11.85 -10.02
CA VAL A 55 -16.13 -12.14 -10.29
C VAL A 55 -16.68 -11.25 -11.41
N ALA A 56 -16.27 -9.98 -11.46
CA ALA A 56 -16.71 -9.04 -12.48
C ALA A 56 -16.08 -9.26 -13.87
N THR A 57 -15.23 -10.26 -14.07
CA THR A 57 -14.67 -10.57 -15.40
C THR A 57 -15.52 -11.58 -16.18
N PRO A 58 -15.42 -11.60 -17.53
CA PRO A 58 -16.07 -12.62 -18.36
C PRO A 58 -15.60 -14.03 -17.96
N GLY A 59 -16.51 -14.81 -17.39
CA GLY A 59 -16.22 -16.14 -16.83
C GLY A 59 -17.16 -16.51 -15.69
N SER A 60 -17.66 -15.50 -14.96
CA SER A 60 -18.72 -15.67 -13.96
C SER A 60 -20.12 -15.54 -14.57
N PRO A 61 -21.18 -16.09 -13.94
CA PRO A 61 -22.56 -15.80 -14.31
C PRO A 61 -22.87 -14.30 -14.32
N LEU A 62 -23.69 -13.83 -15.28
CA LEU A 62 -24.00 -12.39 -15.46
C LEU A 62 -24.55 -11.73 -14.17
N GLN A 63 -25.44 -12.41 -13.44
CA GLN A 63 -25.98 -11.91 -12.18
C GLN A 63 -24.90 -11.69 -11.11
N LEU A 64 -23.85 -12.52 -11.09
CA LEU A 64 -22.72 -12.34 -10.18
C LEU A 64 -21.84 -11.18 -10.62
N GLN A 65 -21.64 -11.01 -11.93
CA GLN A 65 -20.93 -9.85 -12.48
C GLN A 65 -21.66 -8.55 -12.11
N GLU A 66 -22.99 -8.51 -12.25
CA GLU A 66 -23.82 -7.36 -11.87
C GLU A 66 -23.67 -7.00 -10.39
N VAL A 67 -23.74 -7.99 -9.50
CA VAL A 67 -23.54 -7.78 -8.06
C VAL A 67 -22.13 -7.27 -7.75
N ALA A 68 -21.10 -7.81 -8.40
CA ALA A 68 -19.72 -7.39 -8.20
C ALA A 68 -19.49 -5.95 -8.70
N VAL A 69 -20.02 -5.59 -9.88
CA VAL A 69 -19.94 -4.23 -10.42
C VAL A 69 -20.71 -3.24 -9.54
N GLU A 70 -21.92 -3.59 -9.10
CA GLU A 70 -22.69 -2.78 -8.15
C GLU A 70 -21.94 -2.59 -6.82
N ALA A 71 -21.27 -3.63 -6.31
CA ALA A 71 -20.44 -3.51 -5.12
C ALA A 71 -19.30 -2.50 -5.32
N ILE A 72 -18.57 -2.57 -6.44
CA ILE A 72 -17.51 -1.61 -6.79
C ILE A 72 -18.07 -0.19 -6.83
N ILE A 73 -19.20 0.02 -7.51
CA ILE A 73 -19.85 1.33 -7.60
C ILE A 73 -20.25 1.85 -6.21
N ASN A 74 -20.75 1.00 -5.33
CA ASN A 74 -21.09 1.39 -3.96
C ASN A 74 -19.89 1.86 -3.13
N PHE A 75 -18.69 1.31 -3.38
CA PHE A 75 -17.47 1.88 -2.83
C PHE A 75 -17.14 3.23 -3.49
N CYS A 76 -17.24 3.36 -4.82
CA CYS A 76 -17.01 4.62 -5.53
C CYS A 76 -17.93 5.76 -5.08
N ARG A 77 -19.16 5.44 -4.64
CA ARG A 77 -20.11 6.40 -4.07
C ARG A 77 -19.65 6.99 -2.72
N GLN A 78 -18.64 6.40 -2.07
CA GLN A 78 -18.13 6.93 -0.80
C GLN A 78 -17.26 8.18 -1.03
N PRO A 79 -17.47 9.27 -0.28
CA PRO A 79 -16.90 10.60 -0.56
C PRO A 79 -15.37 10.69 -0.74
N THR A 80 -14.59 9.78 -0.15
CA THR A 80 -13.11 9.79 -0.23
C THR A 80 -12.52 8.59 -0.95
N PHE A 81 -13.34 7.62 -1.34
CA PHE A 81 -12.82 6.32 -1.75
C PHE A 81 -12.02 6.39 -3.04
N ILE A 82 -12.44 7.21 -4.02
CA ILE A 82 -11.72 7.36 -5.29
C ILE A 82 -10.30 7.90 -5.10
N LEU A 83 -10.12 8.92 -4.27
CA LEU A 83 -8.78 9.43 -3.94
C LEU A 83 -7.99 8.46 -3.09
N GLU A 84 -8.64 7.77 -2.14
CA GLU A 84 -8.00 6.72 -1.35
C GLU A 84 -7.52 5.54 -2.21
N LEU A 85 -8.24 5.18 -3.28
CA LEU A 85 -7.80 4.18 -4.24
C LEU A 85 -6.49 4.61 -4.94
N TYR A 86 -6.43 5.85 -5.41
CA TYR A 86 -5.24 6.35 -6.10
C TYR A 86 -4.04 6.49 -5.16
N VAL A 87 -4.22 7.12 -4.01
CA VAL A 87 -3.10 7.45 -3.09
C VAL A 87 -2.59 6.21 -2.35
N ASN A 88 -3.49 5.31 -1.90
CA ASN A 88 -3.07 4.19 -1.05
C ASN A 88 -2.69 2.93 -1.84
N TYR A 89 -2.99 2.87 -3.14
CA TYR A 89 -2.74 1.68 -3.95
C TYR A 89 -1.93 2.03 -5.21
N ASP A 90 -2.49 2.79 -6.16
CA ASP A 90 -1.83 3.05 -7.46
C ASP A 90 -0.55 3.92 -7.34
N SER A 91 -0.45 4.75 -6.31
CA SER A 91 0.75 5.56 -6.04
C SER A 91 1.85 4.81 -5.28
N ASP A 92 1.59 3.58 -4.83
CA ASP A 92 2.55 2.73 -4.12
C ASP A 92 2.97 1.54 -5.03
N PRO A 93 4.25 1.40 -5.39
CA PRO A 93 4.71 0.34 -6.29
C PRO A 93 4.56 -1.08 -5.73
N THR A 94 4.19 -1.21 -4.45
CA THR A 94 4.02 -2.51 -3.76
C THR A 94 2.61 -3.06 -3.85
N PHE A 95 1.62 -2.20 -4.10
CA PHE A 95 0.22 -2.55 -4.21
C PHE A 95 -0.19 -2.69 -5.68
N ARG A 96 -1.30 -3.40 -5.91
CA ARG A 96 -1.93 -3.42 -7.25
C ARG A 96 -2.59 -2.09 -7.55
N ASN A 97 -2.66 -1.73 -8.83
CA ASN A 97 -3.33 -0.53 -9.32
C ASN A 97 -4.88 -0.68 -9.26
N VAL A 98 -5.45 -0.70 -8.06
CA VAL A 98 -6.88 -0.90 -7.83
C VAL A 98 -7.73 0.21 -8.48
N PHE A 99 -7.25 1.46 -8.51
CA PHE A 99 -7.93 2.56 -9.19
C PHE A 99 -7.95 2.35 -10.71
N GLU A 100 -6.79 2.09 -11.32
CA GLU A 100 -6.66 1.83 -12.76
C GLU A 100 -7.53 0.64 -13.20
N GLU A 101 -7.50 -0.47 -12.45
CA GLU A 101 -8.28 -1.66 -12.78
C GLU A 101 -9.79 -1.43 -12.62
N THR A 102 -10.21 -0.63 -11.62
CA THR A 102 -11.61 -0.20 -11.47
C THR A 102 -12.05 0.61 -12.70
N GLY A 103 -11.26 1.59 -13.11
CA GLY A 103 -11.55 2.41 -14.28
C GLY A 103 -11.64 1.60 -15.57
N LYS A 104 -10.66 0.71 -15.83
CA LYS A 104 -10.66 -0.19 -16.98
C LYS A 104 -11.90 -1.08 -17.03
N LEU A 105 -12.27 -1.68 -15.89
CA LEU A 105 -13.42 -2.55 -15.79
C LEU A 105 -14.73 -1.81 -16.11
N LEU A 106 -14.93 -0.64 -15.50
CA LEU A 106 -16.13 0.16 -15.73
C LEU A 106 -16.20 0.67 -17.17
N CYS A 107 -15.09 1.15 -17.75
CA CYS A 107 -15.01 1.52 -19.17
C CYS A 107 -15.38 0.37 -20.10
N LYS A 108 -14.88 -0.84 -19.82
CA LYS A 108 -15.18 -2.03 -20.62
C LYS A 108 -16.67 -2.38 -20.61
N TYR A 109 -17.36 -2.22 -19.49
CA TYR A 109 -18.80 -2.46 -19.40
C TYR A 109 -19.64 -1.31 -19.93
N ALA A 110 -19.27 -0.06 -19.68
CA ALA A 110 -20.02 1.11 -20.13
C ALA A 110 -20.01 1.27 -21.67
N PHE A 111 -18.93 0.83 -22.33
CA PHE A 111 -18.75 0.96 -23.77
C PHE A 111 -18.55 -0.42 -24.45
N PRO A 112 -19.58 -1.27 -24.49
CA PRO A 112 -19.47 -2.59 -25.12
C PRO A 112 -19.26 -2.46 -26.63
N THR A 113 -18.53 -3.40 -27.23
CA THR A 113 -18.21 -3.41 -28.66
C THR A 113 -19.39 -3.86 -29.55
N GLY A 114 -20.60 -4.02 -28.99
CA GLY A 114 -21.85 -4.32 -29.70
C GLY A 114 -22.91 -4.96 -28.79
N GLY A 115 -24.20 -4.73 -29.08
CA GLY A 115 -25.34 -5.35 -28.38
C GLY A 115 -26.39 -4.35 -27.86
N ILE A 116 -27.50 -4.89 -27.34
CA ILE A 116 -28.54 -4.12 -26.62
C ILE A 116 -28.00 -3.74 -25.24
N SER A 117 -28.36 -2.55 -24.74
CA SER A 117 -27.92 -2.13 -23.42
C SER A 117 -28.46 -3.02 -22.32
N THR A 118 -27.55 -3.63 -21.55
CA THR A 118 -27.86 -4.44 -20.37
C THR A 118 -27.77 -3.59 -19.09
N SER A 119 -28.44 -4.00 -18.02
CA SER A 119 -28.40 -3.38 -16.68
C SER A 119 -26.97 -3.05 -16.23
N ILE A 120 -26.05 -3.99 -16.39
CA ILE A 120 -24.63 -3.82 -16.04
C ILE A 120 -23.94 -2.66 -16.79
N GLN A 121 -24.37 -2.33 -18.02
CA GLN A 121 -23.78 -1.23 -18.78
C GLN A 121 -24.23 0.12 -18.24
N VAL A 122 -25.52 0.23 -17.89
CA VAL A 122 -26.09 1.43 -17.26
C VAL A 122 -25.44 1.67 -15.91
N GLN A 123 -25.28 0.62 -15.09
CA GLN A 123 -24.57 0.68 -13.82
C GLN A 123 -23.11 1.10 -14.01
N ALA A 124 -22.39 0.47 -14.95
CA ALA A 124 -21.00 0.81 -15.21
C ALA A 124 -20.83 2.27 -15.67
N PHE A 125 -21.74 2.78 -16.50
CA PHE A 125 -21.77 4.18 -16.89
C PHE A 125 -22.01 5.11 -15.70
N GLU A 126 -22.94 4.76 -14.80
CA GLU A 126 -23.15 5.50 -13.54
C GLU A 126 -21.86 5.54 -12.70
N GLY A 127 -21.18 4.40 -12.57
CA GLY A 127 -19.89 4.28 -11.88
C GLY A 127 -18.82 5.22 -12.46
N LEU A 128 -18.72 5.29 -13.79
CA LEU A 128 -17.80 6.22 -14.46
C LEU A 128 -18.20 7.67 -14.22
N SER A 129 -19.49 7.99 -14.29
CA SER A 129 -19.98 9.33 -13.95
C SER A 129 -19.58 9.70 -12.53
N ILE A 130 -19.69 8.81 -11.54
CA ILE A 130 -19.26 9.08 -10.16
C ILE A 130 -17.77 9.41 -10.11
N ILE A 131 -16.92 8.62 -10.77
CA ILE A 131 -15.47 8.85 -10.81
C ILE A 131 -15.15 10.20 -11.46
N PHE A 132 -15.77 10.51 -12.60
CA PHE A 132 -15.50 11.75 -13.33
C PHE A 132 -16.03 12.98 -12.59
N HIS A 133 -17.23 12.92 -11.99
CA HIS A 133 -17.73 14.01 -11.15
C HIS A 133 -16.82 14.22 -9.95
N TYR A 134 -16.37 13.14 -9.31
CA TYR A 134 -15.41 13.25 -8.21
C TYR A 134 -14.12 13.95 -8.66
N ILE A 135 -13.51 13.53 -9.77
CA ILE A 135 -12.29 14.16 -10.27
C ILE A 135 -12.54 15.63 -10.61
N ALA A 136 -13.61 15.93 -11.35
CA ALA A 136 -13.97 17.30 -11.73
C ALA A 136 -14.18 18.21 -10.51
N ASP A 137 -14.90 17.72 -9.49
CA ASP A 137 -15.15 18.46 -8.25
C ASP A 137 -13.89 18.72 -7.42
N ASN A 138 -12.78 18.02 -7.69
CA ASN A 138 -11.51 18.16 -6.96
C ASN A 138 -10.40 18.83 -7.78
N ILE A 139 -10.54 19.02 -9.10
CA ILE A 139 -9.55 19.71 -9.95
C ILE A 139 -9.40 21.19 -9.54
N ASP A 140 -10.49 21.86 -9.19
CA ASP A 140 -10.47 23.30 -8.87
C ASP A 140 -10.15 23.62 -7.40
N LYS A 141 -9.89 22.60 -6.57
CA LYS A 141 -9.70 22.74 -5.11
C LYS A 141 -8.22 22.84 -4.67
N GLU A 142 -7.28 23.01 -5.59
CA GLU A 142 -5.84 23.10 -5.30
C GLU A 142 -5.46 24.31 -4.41
N ASP A 143 -6.29 25.35 -4.32
CA ASP A 143 -5.99 26.61 -3.60
C ASP A 143 -6.60 26.72 -2.18
N ASP A 144 -7.44 25.78 -1.74
CA ASP A 144 -8.08 25.87 -0.43
C ASP A 144 -7.32 25.02 0.60
N SER A 145 -6.31 25.63 1.25
CA SER A 145 -5.50 25.04 2.31
C SER A 145 -6.27 24.86 3.63
N SER A 146 -7.54 24.48 3.57
CA SER A 146 -8.38 24.20 4.73
C SER A 146 -8.76 22.71 4.75
N PRO A 147 -8.20 21.88 5.67
CA PRO A 147 -8.45 20.43 5.72
C PRO A 147 -9.81 20.11 6.36
N SER A 148 -10.87 20.77 5.92
CA SER A 148 -12.17 20.79 6.58
C SER A 148 -13.32 20.41 5.63
N GLY A 149 -13.15 19.31 4.92
CA GLY A 149 -14.28 18.41 4.64
C GLY A 149 -14.50 17.48 5.85
N PRO A 150 -15.70 16.88 6.04
CA PRO A 150 -15.95 15.91 7.13
C PRO A 150 -15.05 14.66 7.07
N TYR A 151 -14.26 14.53 6.00
CA TYR A 151 -13.26 13.51 5.79
C TYR A 151 -12.02 14.15 5.17
N PRO A 152 -11.11 14.76 5.96
CA PRO A 152 -9.79 15.09 5.45
C PRO A 152 -9.17 13.77 4.98
N VAL A 153 -8.90 13.67 3.67
CA VAL A 153 -7.99 12.65 3.16
C VAL A 153 -6.63 13.05 3.67
N GLU A 154 -6.32 12.60 4.89
CA GLU A 154 -4.96 12.49 5.37
C GLU A 154 -4.32 11.41 4.50
N ILE A 155 -3.76 11.82 3.35
CA ILE A 155 -2.51 11.22 2.84
C ILE A 155 -1.69 11.00 4.10
N PRO A 156 -1.34 9.77 4.51
CA PRO A 156 -0.77 9.50 5.83
C PRO A 156 0.28 10.57 6.11
N GLY A 157 -0.13 11.51 6.97
CA GLY A 157 0.54 12.78 7.13
C GLY A 157 1.85 12.43 7.77
N THR A 158 2.93 12.59 7.01
CA THR A 158 4.26 12.00 7.19
C THR A 158 4.35 10.54 6.71
N PRO A 159 5.12 10.25 5.65
CA PRO A 159 5.52 8.89 5.36
C PRO A 159 6.21 8.31 6.62
N ASN A 160 5.89 7.07 6.98
CA ASN A 160 6.40 6.44 8.20
C ASN A 160 7.77 5.82 7.91
N PRO A 161 8.89 6.35 8.44
CA PRO A 161 10.21 5.86 8.08
C PRO A 161 10.41 4.36 8.41
N LYS A 162 9.76 3.88 9.47
CA LYS A 162 9.79 2.49 9.91
C LYS A 162 9.13 1.55 8.89
N ALA A 163 8.06 1.98 8.22
CA ALA A 163 7.41 1.18 7.20
C ALA A 163 8.34 0.94 6.00
N TYR A 164 9.02 2.00 5.53
CA TYR A 164 10.00 1.92 4.44
C TYR A 164 11.19 1.04 4.82
N ALA A 165 11.71 1.18 6.05
CA ALA A 165 12.77 0.35 6.59
C ALA A 165 12.43 -1.15 6.54
N TYR A 166 11.26 -1.53 7.06
CA TYR A 166 10.81 -2.93 7.03
C TYR A 166 10.58 -3.42 5.60
N PHE A 167 10.01 -2.57 4.74
CA PHE A 167 9.81 -2.89 3.33
C PHE A 167 11.14 -3.20 2.63
N PHE A 168 12.16 -2.35 2.78
CA PHE A 168 13.49 -2.59 2.22
C PHE A 168 14.18 -3.82 2.82
N ARG A 169 13.95 -4.11 4.10
CA ARG A 169 14.63 -5.21 4.80
C ARG A 169 14.09 -6.58 4.45
N TYR A 170 12.77 -6.71 4.35
CA TYR A 170 12.09 -8.01 4.33
C TYR A 170 11.39 -8.34 3.01
N THR A 171 11.28 -7.39 2.08
CA THR A 171 10.67 -7.66 0.76
C THR A 171 11.70 -8.27 -0.19
N PRO A 172 11.50 -9.51 -0.68
CA PRO A 172 12.43 -10.15 -1.60
C PRO A 172 12.40 -9.49 -2.99
N LYS A 173 13.51 -9.61 -3.73
CA LYS A 173 13.66 -9.18 -5.14
C LYS A 173 13.68 -7.67 -5.41
N LEU A 174 13.69 -6.82 -4.38
CA LEU A 174 13.96 -5.40 -4.57
C LEU A 174 15.37 -5.18 -5.13
N ASP A 175 15.53 -4.15 -5.97
CA ASP A 175 16.83 -3.77 -6.51
C ASP A 175 17.72 -3.18 -5.42
N LYS A 176 18.77 -3.92 -5.05
CA LYS A 176 19.72 -3.55 -4.01
C LYS A 176 20.46 -2.25 -4.29
N THR A 177 20.62 -1.87 -5.55
CA THR A 177 21.26 -0.60 -5.97
C THR A 177 20.35 0.58 -5.67
N VAL A 178 19.06 0.44 -5.95
CA VAL A 178 18.06 1.48 -5.66
C VAL A 178 17.93 1.70 -4.15
N ILE A 179 17.89 0.62 -3.36
CA ILE A 179 17.86 0.69 -1.89
C ILE A 179 19.07 1.47 -1.37
N GLY A 180 20.27 1.12 -1.81
CA GLY A 180 21.49 1.80 -1.37
C GLY A 180 21.49 3.29 -1.69
N ASN A 181 21.12 3.65 -2.92
CA ASN A 181 21.05 5.05 -3.36
C ASN A 181 20.04 5.88 -2.56
N TYR A 182 18.91 5.26 -2.20
CA TYR A 182 17.86 5.86 -1.38
C TYR A 182 18.33 6.06 0.07
N LEU A 183 18.89 5.02 0.70
CA LEU A 183 19.36 5.08 2.08
C LEU A 183 20.53 6.04 2.29
N GLY A 184 21.38 6.26 1.28
CA GLY A 184 22.50 7.19 1.36
C GLY A 184 22.15 8.66 1.07
N ASP A 185 20.92 8.95 0.68
CA ASP A 185 20.47 10.26 0.26
C ASP A 185 20.43 11.27 1.44
N PRO A 186 20.80 12.55 1.22
CA PRO A 186 20.87 13.54 2.31
C PRO A 186 19.51 14.05 2.79
N ASP A 187 18.41 13.70 2.12
CA ASP A 187 17.07 14.14 2.52
C ASP A 187 16.71 13.71 3.96
N ALA A 188 16.11 14.62 4.72
CA ALA A 188 15.82 14.41 6.14
C ALA A 188 14.91 13.19 6.41
N PHE A 189 14.00 12.86 5.49
CA PHE A 189 13.17 11.69 5.60
C PHE A 189 13.97 10.41 5.31
N HIS A 190 14.81 10.42 4.27
CA HIS A 190 15.67 9.28 3.94
C HIS A 190 16.65 8.95 5.06
N LEU A 191 17.16 9.96 5.78
CA LEU A 191 17.98 9.76 6.99
C LEU A 191 17.20 9.07 8.11
N GLN A 192 15.91 9.40 8.30
CA GLN A 192 15.07 8.68 9.27
C GLN A 192 14.83 7.24 8.84
N VAL A 193 14.62 6.99 7.54
CA VAL A 193 14.48 5.63 7.00
C VAL A 193 15.78 4.83 7.19
N LEU A 194 16.94 5.44 6.94
CA LEU A 194 18.25 4.81 7.19
C LEU A 194 18.42 4.42 8.65
N LYS A 195 18.04 5.30 9.57
CA LYS A 195 18.08 5.02 11.01
C LYS A 195 17.19 3.82 11.36
N GLU A 196 15.91 3.86 11.02
CA GLU A 196 14.96 2.76 11.28
C GLU A 196 15.38 1.45 10.58
N PHE A 197 15.95 1.54 9.37
CA PHE A 197 16.47 0.39 8.63
C PHE A 197 17.64 -0.26 9.37
N THR A 198 18.57 0.56 9.87
CA THR A 198 19.73 0.07 10.64
C THR A 198 19.29 -0.56 11.96
N GLU A 199 18.27 -0.03 12.60
CA GLU A 199 17.67 -0.58 13.84
C GLU A 199 17.00 -1.94 13.63
N THR A 200 16.72 -2.37 12.39
CA THR A 200 16.20 -3.73 12.11
C THR A 200 17.26 -4.84 12.26
N PHE A 201 18.53 -4.48 12.47
CA PHE A 201 19.62 -5.44 12.61
C PHE A 201 19.98 -5.68 14.07
N GLU A 202 20.05 -6.95 14.46
CA GLU A 202 20.52 -7.36 15.78
C GLU A 202 22.04 -7.57 15.76
N PHE A 203 22.79 -6.54 16.17
CA PHE A 203 24.25 -6.60 16.21
C PHE A 203 24.85 -7.05 17.54
N ALA A 204 24.02 -7.25 18.56
CA ALA A 204 24.47 -7.60 19.90
C ALA A 204 25.26 -8.93 19.88
N GLY A 205 26.50 -8.89 20.38
CA GLY A 205 27.39 -10.05 20.43
C GLY A 205 28.06 -10.41 19.10
N MET A 206 27.81 -9.67 18.02
CA MET A 206 28.50 -9.85 16.74
C MET A 206 29.87 -9.17 16.75
N VAL A 207 30.85 -9.77 16.08
CA VAL A 207 32.11 -9.10 15.75
C VAL A 207 31.92 -8.13 14.58
N LEU A 208 32.72 -7.06 14.55
CA LEU A 208 32.54 -5.90 13.65
C LEU A 208 32.45 -6.30 12.17
N ASP A 209 33.35 -7.17 11.71
CA ASP A 209 33.40 -7.61 10.32
C ASP A 209 32.14 -8.39 9.90
N THR A 210 31.62 -9.22 10.81
CA THR A 210 30.44 -10.05 10.55
C THR A 210 29.18 -9.19 10.57
N ALA A 211 29.08 -8.24 11.51
CA ALA A 211 27.99 -7.27 11.56
C ALA A 211 27.95 -6.40 10.28
N LEU A 212 29.11 -5.87 9.87
CA LEU A 212 29.21 -5.03 8.69
C LEU A 212 28.87 -5.81 7.41
N ARG A 213 29.36 -7.05 7.27
CA ARG A 213 29.00 -7.92 6.15
C ARG A 213 27.50 -8.17 6.11
N THR A 214 26.90 -8.54 7.24
CA THR A 214 25.45 -8.81 7.35
C THR A 214 24.63 -7.58 6.94
N TYR A 215 25.08 -6.39 7.35
CA TYR A 215 24.45 -5.13 6.98
C TYR A 215 24.52 -4.86 5.48
N LEU A 216 25.74 -4.91 4.91
CA LEU A 216 26.01 -4.60 3.50
C LEU A 216 25.56 -5.70 2.51
N GLU A 217 25.16 -6.88 2.98
CA GLU A 217 24.56 -7.91 2.12
C GLU A 217 23.13 -7.56 1.69
N THR A 218 22.46 -6.66 2.40
CA THR A 218 21.04 -6.31 2.17
C THR A 218 20.83 -5.30 1.05
N PHE A 219 21.83 -4.46 0.74
CA PHE A 219 21.79 -3.47 -0.35
C PHE A 219 23.17 -3.36 -1.03
N ARG A 220 23.30 -2.53 -2.08
CA ARG A 220 24.60 -2.21 -2.70
C ARG A 220 25.04 -0.82 -2.23
N LEU A 221 26.28 -0.67 -1.81
CA LEU A 221 26.79 0.65 -1.41
C LEU A 221 26.73 1.65 -2.58
N PRO A 222 26.31 2.90 -2.33
CA PRO A 222 26.40 3.99 -3.31
C PRO A 222 27.84 4.26 -3.76
N GLY A 223 28.01 4.92 -4.91
CA GLY A 223 29.33 5.29 -5.41
C GLY A 223 29.87 6.59 -4.82
N GLU A 224 29.00 7.49 -4.37
CA GLU A 224 29.38 8.80 -3.85
C GLU A 224 29.89 8.69 -2.41
N SER A 225 31.08 9.24 -2.16
CA SER A 225 31.75 9.19 -0.84
C SER A 225 30.87 9.71 0.31
N GLN A 226 30.11 10.79 0.08
CA GLN A 226 29.21 11.35 1.08
C GLN A 226 28.05 10.40 1.44
N LYS A 227 27.51 9.66 0.47
CA LYS A 227 26.43 8.69 0.70
C LYS A 227 26.95 7.49 1.48
N ILE A 228 28.14 6.99 1.11
CA ILE A 228 28.83 5.91 1.84
C ILE A 228 29.05 6.31 3.29
N GLN A 229 29.53 7.53 3.54
CA GLN A 229 29.80 8.04 4.89
C GLN A 229 28.55 7.95 5.78
N ARG A 230 27.39 8.45 5.33
CA ARG A 230 26.14 8.42 6.11
C ARG A 230 25.71 7.00 6.49
N VAL A 231 25.81 6.07 5.53
CA VAL A 231 25.47 4.67 5.74
C VAL A 231 26.38 4.02 6.79
N LEU A 232 27.68 4.31 6.73
CA LEU A 232 28.66 3.79 7.68
C LEU A 232 28.54 4.44 9.07
N GLU A 233 28.18 5.72 9.15
CA GLU A 233 27.89 6.42 10.40
C GLU A 233 26.68 5.80 11.11
N ALA A 234 25.55 5.61 10.41
CA ALA A 234 24.36 4.96 10.96
C ALA A 234 24.67 3.54 11.46
N PHE A 235 25.42 2.75 10.69
CA PHE A 235 25.89 1.42 11.11
C PHE A 235 26.72 1.49 12.40
N SER A 236 27.70 2.40 12.44
CA SER A 236 28.63 2.52 13.57
C SER A 236 27.89 2.91 14.85
N ASP A 237 26.97 3.87 14.78
CA ASP A 237 26.15 4.31 15.91
C ASP A 237 25.32 3.15 16.49
N ASN A 238 24.65 2.39 15.63
CA ASN A 238 23.85 1.25 16.08
C ASN A 238 24.71 0.10 16.61
N PHE A 239 25.85 -0.20 15.96
CA PHE A 239 26.78 -1.25 16.39
C PHE A 239 27.39 -0.95 17.76
N THR A 240 27.81 0.30 18.00
CA THR A 240 28.41 0.73 19.28
C THR A 240 27.38 0.67 20.42
N THR A 241 26.15 1.10 20.17
CA THR A 241 25.05 1.06 21.13
C THR A 241 24.67 -0.39 21.47
N SER A 242 24.68 -1.28 20.48
CA SER A 242 24.42 -2.71 20.67
C SER A 242 25.57 -3.46 21.38
N ASN A 243 26.80 -2.94 21.34
CA ASN A 243 28.01 -3.60 21.87
C ASN A 243 28.86 -2.69 22.77
N PRO A 244 28.34 -2.20 23.91
CA PRO A 244 29.02 -1.21 24.76
C PRO A 244 30.34 -1.72 25.36
N ARG A 245 30.51 -3.05 25.48
CA ARG A 245 31.72 -3.66 26.07
C ARG A 245 32.95 -3.60 25.17
N ILE A 246 32.77 -3.51 23.85
CA ILE A 246 33.88 -3.51 22.88
C ILE A 246 34.73 -2.24 23.04
N PHE A 247 34.11 -1.09 23.33
CA PHE A 247 34.83 0.18 23.51
C PHE A 247 35.42 0.37 24.91
N LEU A 248 34.88 -0.29 25.94
CA LEU A 248 35.47 -0.27 27.29
C LEU A 248 36.82 -1.00 27.34
N GLN A 249 37.02 -2.03 26.52
CA GLN A 249 38.31 -2.72 26.44
C GLN A 249 39.38 -1.89 25.71
N ALA A 250 39.01 -1.11 24.69
CA ALA A 250 39.94 -0.24 23.96
C ALA A 250 40.48 0.91 24.83
N ARG A 251 39.68 1.42 25.78
CA ARG A 251 40.10 2.49 26.73
C ARG A 251 40.92 2.00 27.93
N MET A 252 40.96 0.69 28.20
CA MET A 252 41.78 0.13 29.28
C MET A 252 43.18 -0.31 28.81
N GLN A 253 43.48 -0.16 27.51
CA GLN A 253 44.78 -0.50 26.91
C GLN A 253 45.55 0.73 26.38
N SER A 254 45.02 1.94 26.58
CA SER A 254 45.64 3.24 26.26
C SER A 254 45.97 4.00 27.54
#